data_AF-A0A376DYX6-F1
#
_entry.id   AF-A0A376DYX6-F1
#
_cell.length_a   1.000
_cell.length_b   1.000
_cell.length_c   1.000
_cell.angle_alpha   90.00
_cell.angle_beta   90.00
_cell.angle_gamma   90.00
#
_symmetry.space_group_name_H-M   'P 1'
#
loop_
_entity.id
_entity.type
_entity.pdbx_description
1 polymer ?
#
loop_
_entity_poly.entity_id
_entity_poly.type
_entity_poly.pdbx_seq_one_letter_code
_entity_poly.pdbx_strand_id
1 'polypeptide(L)'
;MKITTDIKDSVLTLTKLIDNIEIIYGKKKIHHGALSSVTHEPFEVKILDDECKEDPEHVIDFDLAQQMTIKFFDGTVKTYQDEVE
;
A
#
# COMPACT_ATOMS: atom_id res chain seq x y z
N MET A 1 -0.45 -1.11 -14.81
CA MET A 1 -1.61 -1.39 -13.94
C MET A 1 -2.26 -0.08 -13.55
N LYS A 2 -3.59 -0.02 -13.48
CA LYS A 2 -4.29 1.21 -13.09
C LYS A 2 -3.97 1.56 -11.64
N ILE A 3 -3.78 0.52 -10.81
CA ILE A 3 -3.46 0.64 -9.39
C ILE A 3 -2.21 1.50 -9.18
N THR A 4 -1.11 1.24 -9.89
CA THR A 4 0.19 1.89 -9.66
C THR A 4 0.15 3.39 -9.93
N THR A 5 -0.55 3.82 -10.99
CA THR A 5 -0.61 5.23 -11.38
C THR A 5 -1.50 6.05 -10.43
N ASP A 6 -2.65 5.49 -10.03
CA ASP A 6 -3.62 6.16 -9.15
C ASP A 6 -3.12 6.21 -7.69
N ILE A 7 -2.48 5.11 -7.25
CA ILE A 7 -1.82 5.04 -5.93
C ILE A 7 -0.62 5.97 -5.89
N LYS A 8 0.19 6.05 -6.95
CA LYS A 8 1.40 6.88 -6.97
C LYS A 8 1.07 8.33 -6.63
N ASP A 9 0.11 8.95 -7.30
CA ASP A 9 -0.25 10.34 -7.01
C ASP A 9 -0.82 10.50 -5.59
N SER A 10 -1.71 9.59 -5.16
CA SER A 10 -2.34 9.67 -3.84
C SER A 10 -1.36 9.43 -2.68
N VAL A 11 -0.49 8.43 -2.77
CA VAL A 11 0.50 8.11 -1.74
C VAL A 11 1.57 9.19 -1.68
N LEU A 12 2.04 9.69 -2.83
CA LEU A 12 3.05 10.74 -2.84
C LEU A 12 2.50 12.06 -2.29
N THR A 13 1.26 12.42 -2.63
CA THR A 13 0.65 13.68 -2.20
C THR A 13 0.15 13.62 -0.76
N LEU A 14 -0.35 12.46 -0.30
CA LEU A 14 -1.03 12.29 0.99
C LEU A 14 -0.24 11.42 1.97
N THR A 15 1.04 11.14 1.71
CA THR A 15 1.96 10.34 2.54
C THR A 15 1.85 10.63 4.03
N LYS A 16 1.73 11.91 4.40
CA LYS A 16 1.64 12.37 5.80
C LYS A 16 0.29 12.17 6.46
N LEU A 17 -0.75 11.94 5.67
CA LEU A 17 -2.14 11.76 6.13
C LEU A 17 -2.52 10.28 6.17
N ILE A 18 -1.66 9.40 5.66
CA ILE A 18 -1.87 7.95 5.68
C ILE A 18 -1.65 7.47 7.11
N ASP A 19 -2.70 6.88 7.68
CA ASP A 19 -2.68 6.21 8.98
C ASP A 19 -2.20 4.77 8.80
N ASN A 20 -2.83 4.05 7.87
CA ASN A 20 -2.54 2.65 7.64
C ASN A 20 -2.76 2.27 6.17
N ILE A 21 -1.96 1.33 5.68
CA ILE A 21 -2.06 0.74 4.35
C ILE A 21 -2.24 -0.76 4.52
N GLU A 22 -3.26 -1.29 3.86
CA GLU A 22 -3.51 -2.72 3.73
C GLU A 22 -3.36 -3.12 2.27
N ILE A 23 -2.57 -4.15 2.00
CA ILE A 23 -2.31 -4.66 0.65
C ILE A 23 -2.64 -6.15 0.61
N ILE A 24 -3.34 -6.56 -0.43
CA ILE A 24 -3.76 -7.95 -0.66
C ILE A 24 -3.09 -8.45 -1.93
N TYR A 25 -2.29 -9.48 -1.78
CA TYR A 25 -1.69 -10.26 -2.85
C TYR A 25 -2.46 -11.57 -3.03
N GLY A 26 -2.94 -11.82 -4.25
CA GLY A 26 -3.39 -13.13 -4.73
C GLY A 26 -4.19 -13.98 -3.72
N LYS A 27 -3.82 -15.27 -3.62
CA LYS A 27 -4.44 -16.23 -2.70
C LYS A 27 -4.09 -15.94 -1.22
N LYS A 28 -4.75 -14.92 -0.66
CA LYS A 28 -4.83 -14.61 0.79
C LYS A 28 -3.56 -14.11 1.48
N LYS A 29 -2.59 -13.55 0.76
CA LYS A 29 -1.49 -12.83 1.42
C LYS A 29 -1.95 -11.40 1.67
N ILE A 30 -2.19 -11.05 2.92
CA ILE A 30 -2.60 -9.70 3.33
C ILE A 30 -1.48 -9.17 4.21
N HIS A 31 -1.02 -7.97 3.91
CA HIS A 31 -0.09 -7.21 4.75
C HIS A 31 -0.76 -5.89 5.11
N HIS A 32 -0.63 -5.47 6.36
CA HIS A 32 -1.18 -4.19 6.80
C HIS A 32 -0.25 -3.51 7.79
N GLY A 33 -0.07 -2.22 7.60
CA GLY A 33 0.97 -1.50 8.29
C GLY A 33 0.92 0.00 8.10
N ALA A 34 1.64 0.71 8.95
CA ALA A 34 1.83 2.14 8.78
C ALA A 34 2.75 2.40 7.59
N LEU A 35 2.57 3.52 6.88
CA LEU A 35 3.47 3.88 5.80
C LEU A 35 4.87 4.19 6.36
N SER A 36 5.88 3.47 5.88
CA SER A 36 7.27 3.64 6.29
C SER A 36 8.00 4.65 5.41
N SER A 37 7.98 4.42 4.09
CA SER A 37 8.73 5.22 3.12
C SER A 37 8.18 5.02 1.72
N VAL A 38 8.37 6.03 0.87
CA VAL A 38 7.97 5.99 -0.53
C VAL A 38 9.09 6.53 -1.40
N THR A 39 9.48 5.74 -2.39
CA THR A 39 10.47 6.10 -3.40
C THR A 39 9.76 6.42 -4.71
N HIS A 40 10.17 7.48 -5.39
CA HIS A 40 9.55 7.92 -6.65
C HIS A 40 10.01 7.10 -7.87
N GLU A 41 11.31 6.81 -7.95
CA GLU A 41 11.97 6.15 -9.09
C GLU A 41 13.15 5.28 -8.59
N PRO A 42 13.05 3.93 -8.66
CA PRO A 42 11.84 3.17 -9.00
C PRO A 42 10.70 3.44 -8.00
N PHE A 43 9.45 3.36 -8.47
CA PHE A 43 8.30 3.58 -7.60
C PHE A 43 8.15 2.42 -6.63
N GLU A 44 8.45 2.68 -5.35
CA GLU A 44 8.40 1.70 -4.28
C GLU A 44 7.67 2.30 -3.08
N VAL A 45 6.78 1.51 -2.47
CA VAL A 45 6.11 1.89 -1.22
C VAL A 45 6.47 0.85 -0.19
N LYS A 46 6.97 1.29 0.97
CA LYS A 46 7.28 0.44 2.11
C LYS A 46 6.31 0.71 3.23
N ILE A 47 5.81 -0.35 3.85
CA ILE A 47 4.95 -0.30 5.03
C ILE A 47 5.64 -1.02 6.19
N LEU A 48 5.32 -0.60 7.41
CA LEU A 48 5.69 -1.27 8.65
C LEU A 48 4.53 -2.16 9.08
N ASP A 49 4.61 -3.43 8.72
CA ASP A 49 3.69 -4.49 9.11
C ASP A 49 3.88 -4.83 10.60
N ASP A 50 2.89 -4.45 11.41
CA ASP A 50 2.96 -4.63 12.87
C ASP A 50 2.74 -6.11 13.27
N GLU A 51 2.17 -6.92 12.37
CA GLU A 51 1.99 -8.36 12.60
C GLU A 51 3.26 -9.18 12.32
N CYS A 52 4.18 -8.66 11.51
CA CYS A 52 5.44 -9.32 11.18
C CYS A 52 6.53 -9.01 12.23
N LYS A 53 6.71 -9.92 13.20
CA LYS A 53 7.69 -9.77 14.28
C LYS A 53 9.17 -9.86 13.87
N GLU A 54 9.47 -10.53 12.76
CA GLU A 54 10.85 -10.75 12.31
C GLU A 54 11.32 -9.68 11.32
N ASP A 55 10.45 -9.26 10.40
CA ASP A 55 10.75 -8.24 9.40
C ASP A 55 9.51 -7.35 9.19
N PRO A 56 9.34 -6.30 9.99
CA PRO A 56 8.16 -5.43 9.90
C PRO A 56 8.20 -4.60 8.61
N GLU A 57 9.35 -4.46 7.94
CA GLU A 57 9.44 -3.68 6.71
C GLU A 57 8.98 -4.49 5.49
N HIS A 58 7.77 -4.21 5.02
CA HIS A 58 7.22 -4.85 3.83
C HIS A 58 7.23 -3.90 2.63
N VAL A 59 7.91 -4.29 1.56
CA VAL A 59 7.91 -3.56 0.28
C VAL A 59 6.70 -4.00 -0.53
N ILE A 60 5.87 -3.04 -0.94
CA ILE A 60 4.67 -3.31 -1.72
C ILE A 60 5.03 -3.65 -3.15
N ASP A 61 4.82 -4.92 -3.51
CA ASP A 61 4.94 -5.38 -4.89
C ASP A 61 3.65 -5.11 -5.68
N PHE A 62 3.58 -3.97 -6.37
CA PHE A 62 2.39 -3.57 -7.13
C PHE A 62 2.05 -4.52 -8.28
N ASP A 63 3.01 -5.33 -8.76
CA ASP A 63 2.78 -6.30 -9.84
C ASP A 63 1.95 -7.50 -9.35
N LEU A 64 2.18 -7.90 -8.10
CA LEU A 64 1.45 -8.98 -7.43
C LEU A 64 0.21 -8.51 -6.66
N ALA A 65 0.13 -7.21 -6.38
CA ALA A 65 -0.96 -6.62 -5.62
C ALA A 65 -2.28 -6.68 -6.39
N GLN A 66 -3.28 -7.34 -5.82
CA GLN A 66 -4.63 -7.36 -6.38
C GLN A 66 -5.49 -6.22 -5.84
N GLN A 67 -5.28 -5.85 -4.57
CA GLN A 67 -6.02 -4.80 -3.91
C GLN A 67 -5.12 -4.05 -2.92
N MET A 68 -5.28 -2.73 -2.85
CA MET A 68 -4.68 -1.85 -1.86
C MET A 68 -5.75 -0.99 -1.21
N THR A 69 -5.80 -0.96 0.10
CA THR A 69 -6.66 -0.08 0.89
C THR A 69 -5.79 0.88 1.69
N ILE A 70 -6.03 2.18 1.53
CA ILE A 70 -5.35 3.24 2.27
C ILE A 70 -6.35 3.87 3.23
N LYS A 71 -6.06 3.81 4.53
CA LYS A 71 -6.79 4.50 5.59
C LYS A 71 -6.06 5.78 5.94
N PHE A 72 -6.78 6.88 5.96
CA PHE A 72 -6.25 8.19 6.33
C PHE A 72 -6.67 8.54 7.77
N PHE A 73 -5.88 9.36 8.47
CA PHE A 73 -6.17 9.82 9.84
C PHE A 73 -7.51 10.56 9.96
N ASP A 74 -8.01 11.12 8.87
CA ASP A 74 -9.32 11.79 8.80
C ASP A 74 -10.51 10.80 8.78
N GLY A 75 -10.24 9.49 8.78
CA GLY A 75 -11.24 8.43 8.66
C GLY A 75 -11.63 8.12 7.21
N THR A 76 -11.09 8.85 6.24
CA THR A 76 -11.23 8.53 4.82
C THR A 76 -10.57 7.18 4.50
N VAL A 77 -11.23 6.34 3.71
CA VAL A 77 -10.68 5.07 3.23
C VAL A 77 -10.73 5.06 1.71
N LYS A 78 -9.59 4.84 1.06
CA LYS A 78 -9.49 4.66 -0.38
C LYS A 78 -9.04 3.24 -0.71
N THR A 79 -9.87 2.51 -1.44
CA THR A 79 -9.53 1.18 -1.94
C THR A 79 -9.30 1.24 -3.44
N TYR A 80 -8.16 0.69 -3.85
CA TYR A 80 -7.76 0.50 -5.23
C TYR A 80 -7.69 -1.00 -5.48
N GLN A 81 -8.34 -1.46 -6.54
CA GLN A 81 -8.30 -2.85 -6.95
C GLN A 81 -7.93 -2.88 -8.43
N ASP A 82 -7.00 -3.73 -8.82
CA ASP A 82 -6.75 -3.97 -10.24
C ASP A 82 -7.76 -5.03 -10.73
N GLU A 83 -8.35 -4.81 -11.90
CA GLU A 83 -9.20 -5.82 -12.54
C GLU A 83 -8.27 -6.95 -13.01
N VAL A 84 -8.16 -8.00 -12.19
CA VAL A 84 -7.44 -9.22 -12.57
C VAL A 84 -8.27 -9.91 -13.65
N GLU A 85 -7.95 -9.67 -14.93
CA GLU A 85 -8.46 -10.46 -16.07
C GLU A 85 -7.96 -11.92 -16.03
#